data_AF-A0ABD2WFX7-F1
#
_entry.id   AF-A0ABD2WFX7-F1
#
_cell.length_a   1.000
_cell.length_b   1.000
_cell.length_c   1.000
_cell.angle_alpha   90.00
_cell.angle_beta   90.00
_cell.angle_gamma   90.00
#
_symmetry.space_group_name_H-M   'P 1'
#
loop_
_entity.id
_entity.type
_entity.pdbx_description
1 polymer ?
#
loop_
_entity_poly.entity_id
_entity_poly.type
_entity_poly.pdbx_seq_one_letter_code
_entity_poly.pdbx_strand_id
1 'polypeptide(L)'
;MTDYINLGHMRLLSPGEIRATSQPVHYIPHHGIWQRGDSGPKLRVVFHASRPTSTGHSLNDVVFTGPSLQPSLWRVLLKWRRHRIAFCTDVKMMYRQIWIDPRDVNLQRVLWSPSDKEPEVHYQLLTATYGQSCAPYLALRTLQQLCSDEGHHHPEAATDLLNESLANRGGFPLRKWVANSPELLDDLPSDVCLRPTWIHLSTGGPVTELGVCWDPTSDSFQLTPPSVNGMQETKREILSQK
;
A
#
# COMPACT_ATOMS: atom_id res chain seq x y z
N MET A 1 11.27 12.75 0.04
CA MET A 1 12.20 11.91 0.83
C MET A 1 12.32 12.39 2.27
N THR A 2 12.26 13.69 2.56
CA THR A 2 12.28 14.24 3.93
C THR A 2 11.29 13.56 4.89
N ASP A 3 10.05 13.30 4.46
CA ASP A 3 9.06 12.55 5.26
C ASP A 3 9.51 11.15 5.68
N TYR A 4 10.37 10.49 4.89
CA TYR A 4 10.91 9.18 5.28
C TYR A 4 11.92 9.32 6.41
N ILE A 5 12.75 10.37 6.39
CA ILE A 5 13.73 10.65 7.43
C ILE A 5 13.02 11.06 8.73
N ASN A 6 12.08 12.00 8.65
CA ASN A 6 11.36 12.52 9.81
C ASN A 6 10.54 11.44 10.53
N LEU A 7 10.01 10.48 9.78
CA LEU A 7 9.29 9.33 10.34
C LEU A 7 10.21 8.19 10.80
N GLY A 8 11.53 8.30 10.61
CA GLY A 8 12.49 7.24 10.94
C GLY A 8 12.42 6.02 10.01
N HIS A 9 11.77 6.14 8.85
CA HIS A 9 11.63 5.05 7.87
C HIS A 9 12.81 4.97 6.89
N MET A 10 13.72 5.95 6.96
CA MET A 10 14.95 6.02 6.19
C MET A 10 16.04 6.67 7.03
N ARG A 11 17.27 6.16 6.94
CA ARG A 11 18.42 6.73 7.64
C ARG A 11 19.60 6.93 6.70
N LEU A 12 20.45 7.89 7.03
CA LEU A 12 21.72 8.13 6.35
C LEU A 12 22.72 7.01 6.69
N LEU A 13 23.51 6.58 5.71
CA LEU A 13 24.59 5.63 5.91
C LEU A 13 25.92 6.35 6.17
N SER A 14 26.69 5.83 7.12
CA SER A 14 28.05 6.30 7.39
C SER A 14 29.04 5.85 6.31
N PRO A 15 30.19 6.55 6.12
CA PRO A 15 31.22 6.13 5.19
C PRO A 15 31.75 4.71 5.43
N GLY A 16 31.74 4.24 6.68
CA GLY A 16 32.10 2.87 7.03
C GLY A 16 31.10 1.84 6.51
N GLU A 17 29.80 2.09 6.69
CA GLU A 17 28.73 1.20 6.22
C GLU A 17 28.60 1.17 4.69
N ILE A 18 28.95 2.27 4.02
CA ILE A 18 29.00 2.33 2.55
C ILE A 18 30.10 1.40 2.02
N ARG A 19 31.26 1.38 2.67
CA ARG A 19 32.41 0.54 2.29
C ARG A 19 32.32 -0.91 2.76
N ALA A 20 31.40 -1.23 3.67
CA ALA A 20 31.23 -2.59 4.13
C ALA A 20 30.68 -3.49 3.01
N THR A 21 31.43 -4.54 2.66
CA THR A 21 31.09 -5.51 1.60
C THR A 21 30.74 -6.90 2.15
N SER A 22 30.61 -7.03 3.47
CA SER A 22 30.35 -8.32 4.13
C SER A 22 28.94 -8.88 3.88
N GLN A 23 28.02 -8.06 3.37
CA GLN A 23 26.64 -8.45 3.07
C GLN A 23 26.25 -7.98 1.66
N PRO A 24 25.28 -8.66 1.02
CA PRO A 24 24.71 -8.18 -0.23
C PRO A 24 24.15 -6.76 -0.09
N VAL A 25 24.43 -5.93 -1.09
CA VAL A 25 23.98 -4.54 -1.16
C VAL A 25 23.27 -4.32 -2.48
N HIS A 26 22.10 -3.67 -2.42
CA HIS A 26 21.35 -3.28 -3.61
C HIS A 26 20.81 -1.85 -3.46
N TYR A 27 20.91 -1.07 -4.54
CA TYR A 27 20.35 0.27 -4.64
C TYR A 27 19.10 0.25 -5.49
N ILE A 28 17.97 0.70 -4.92
CA ILE A 28 16.70 0.78 -5.64
C ILE A 28 16.61 2.14 -6.36
N PRO A 29 16.55 2.15 -7.70
CA PRO A 29 16.29 3.38 -8.44
C PRO A 29 14.93 3.95 -8.06
N HIS A 30 14.81 5.27 -8.05
CA HIS A 30 13.54 5.92 -7.76
C HIS A 30 13.37 7.22 -8.53
N HIS A 31 12.12 7.65 -8.67
CA HIS A 31 11.77 8.92 -9.29
C HIS A 31 10.50 9.50 -8.66
N GLY A 32 10.28 10.79 -8.87
CA GLY A 32 9.07 11.49 -8.43
C GLY A 32 7.98 11.44 -9.50
N ILE A 33 6.74 11.21 -9.09
CA ILE A 33 5.55 11.40 -9.93
C ILE A 33 4.59 12.38 -9.27
N TRP A 34 4.01 13.27 -10.08
CA TRP A 34 2.96 14.17 -9.63
C TRP A 34 1.60 13.48 -9.78
N GLN A 35 0.88 13.34 -8.68
CA GLN A 35 -0.49 12.84 -8.68
C GLN A 35 -1.46 13.93 -8.26
N ARG A 36 -2.64 13.97 -8.88
CA ARG A 36 -3.74 14.79 -8.37
C ARG A 36 -4.26 14.15 -7.09
N GLY A 37 -4.22 14.88 -5.98
CA GLY A 37 -4.86 14.50 -4.73
C GLY A 37 -6.03 15.44 -4.40
N ASP A 38 -6.77 15.09 -3.36
CA ASP A 38 -7.94 15.84 -2.90
C ASP A 38 -7.58 17.30 -2.51
N SER A 39 -6.35 17.52 -2.06
CA SER A 39 -5.81 18.84 -1.67
C SER A 39 -4.87 19.45 -2.71
N GLY A 40 -4.93 18.99 -3.97
CA GLY A 40 -4.07 19.46 -5.06
C GLY A 40 -2.95 18.48 -5.45
N PRO A 41 -2.01 18.91 -6.32
CA PRO A 41 -0.95 18.06 -6.81
C PRO A 41 0.01 17.66 -5.68
N LYS A 42 0.19 16.35 -5.50
CA LYS A 42 1.08 15.76 -4.50
C LYS A 42 2.18 14.97 -5.19
N LEU A 43 3.43 15.30 -4.86
CA LEU A 43 4.59 14.53 -5.29
C LEU A 43 4.67 13.21 -4.52
N ARG A 44 4.79 12.09 -5.23
CA ARG A 44 5.06 10.78 -4.65
C ARG A 44 6.36 10.21 -5.20
N VAL A 45 7.09 9.50 -4.34
CA VAL A 45 8.26 8.73 -4.77
C VAL A 45 7.81 7.35 -5.26
N VAL A 46 8.38 6.91 -6.37
CA VAL A 46 8.22 5.56 -6.93
C VAL A 46 9.56 4.86 -6.82
N PHE A 47 9.61 3.75 -6.09
CA PHE A 47 10.78 2.88 -6.02
C PHE A 47 10.65 1.76 -7.07
N HIS A 48 11.68 1.58 -7.89
CA HIS A 48 11.63 0.68 -9.04
C HIS A 48 12.41 -0.61 -8.76
N ALA A 49 11.86 -1.46 -7.90
CA ALA A 49 12.48 -2.72 -7.49
C ALA A 49 12.51 -3.80 -8.59
N SER A 50 11.80 -3.60 -9.70
CA SER A 50 11.84 -4.46 -10.89
C SER A 50 12.91 -4.05 -11.91
N ARG A 51 13.71 -3.01 -11.66
CA ARG A 51 14.78 -2.61 -12.57
C ARG A 51 15.93 -3.63 -12.48
N PRO A 52 16.32 -4.30 -13.59
CA PRO A 52 17.46 -5.21 -13.56
C PRO A 52 18.75 -4.45 -13.26
N THR A 53 19.63 -5.09 -12.49
CA THR A 53 21.01 -4.63 -12.25
C THR A 53 21.94 -5.09 -13.37
N SER A 54 23.24 -4.80 -13.25
CA SER A 54 24.27 -5.28 -14.18
C SER A 54 24.35 -6.82 -14.25
N THR A 55 23.80 -7.55 -13.28
CA THR A 55 23.73 -9.02 -13.31
C THR A 55 22.54 -9.55 -14.11
N GLY A 56 21.66 -8.68 -14.61
CA GLY A 56 20.43 -9.06 -15.31
C GLY A 56 19.25 -9.38 -14.38
N HIS A 57 19.46 -9.40 -13.06
CA HIS A 57 18.40 -9.63 -12.06
C HIS A 57 18.03 -8.33 -11.35
N SER A 58 16.74 -8.18 -11.04
CA SER A 58 16.18 -7.13 -10.21
C SER A 58 15.99 -7.59 -8.75
N LEU A 59 15.69 -6.67 -7.84
CA LEU A 59 15.37 -7.04 -6.45
C LEU A 59 14.15 -7.96 -6.39
N ASN A 60 13.14 -7.72 -7.22
CA ASN A 60 11.92 -8.52 -7.27
C ASN A 60 12.14 -9.96 -7.77
N ASP A 61 13.25 -10.23 -8.47
CA ASP A 61 13.60 -11.59 -8.89
C ASP A 61 14.24 -12.40 -7.75
N VAL A 62 14.74 -11.73 -6.71
CA VAL A 62 15.52 -12.35 -5.63
C VAL A 62 14.70 -12.46 -4.34
N VAL A 63 13.81 -11.50 -4.07
CA VAL A 63 12.97 -11.53 -2.87
C VAL A 63 11.85 -12.57 -2.98
N PHE A 64 11.52 -13.20 -1.86
CA PHE A 64 10.38 -14.12 -1.80
C PHE A 64 9.05 -13.34 -1.81
N THR A 65 8.36 -13.33 -2.94
CA THR A 65 7.05 -12.66 -3.14
C THR A 65 5.98 -13.12 -2.15
N GLY A 66 5.99 -14.41 -1.79
CA GLY A 66 4.92 -15.04 -1.01
C GLY A 66 3.63 -15.28 -1.81
N PRO A 67 2.71 -16.12 -1.30
CA PRO A 67 1.41 -16.36 -1.93
C PRO A 67 0.50 -15.13 -1.87
N SER A 68 -0.43 -15.01 -2.83
CA SER A 68 -1.48 -13.99 -2.76
C SER A 68 -2.49 -14.31 -1.66
N LEU A 69 -2.69 -13.36 -0.75
CA LEU A 69 -3.65 -13.46 0.36
C LEU A 69 -4.85 -12.54 0.17
N GLN A 70 -4.85 -11.76 -0.90
CA GLN A 70 -5.93 -10.84 -1.20
C GLN A 70 -7.19 -11.65 -1.53
N PRO A 71 -8.30 -11.43 -0.81
CA PRO A 71 -9.55 -12.05 -1.19
C PRO A 71 -9.97 -11.53 -2.56
N SER A 72 -10.51 -12.41 -3.40
CA SER A 72 -11.08 -12.00 -4.68
C SER A 72 -12.18 -10.94 -4.47
N LEU A 73 -12.20 -9.90 -5.30
CA LEU A 73 -13.14 -8.80 -5.15
C LEU A 73 -14.61 -9.25 -5.05
N TRP A 74 -15.07 -10.18 -5.88
CA TRP A 74 -16.46 -10.67 -5.79
C TRP A 74 -16.80 -11.29 -4.44
N ARG A 75 -15.83 -11.96 -3.79
CA ARG A 75 -16.00 -12.51 -2.43
C ARG A 75 -16.14 -11.39 -1.41
N VAL A 76 -15.38 -10.31 -1.57
CA VAL A 76 -15.51 -9.09 -0.75
C VAL A 76 -16.89 -8.49 -0.94
N LEU A 77 -17.34 -8.28 -2.19
CA LEU A 77 -18.65 -7.70 -2.50
C LEU A 77 -19.82 -8.57 -2.02
N LEU A 78 -19.74 -9.89 -2.15
CA LEU A 78 -20.77 -10.80 -1.63
C LEU A 78 -20.81 -10.78 -0.10
N LYS A 79 -19.65 -10.79 0.58
CA LYS A 79 -19.60 -10.64 2.04
C LYS A 79 -20.20 -9.29 2.46
N TRP A 80 -19.88 -8.22 1.74
CA TRP A 80 -20.43 -6.88 1.99
C TRP A 80 -21.97 -6.88 1.97
N ARG A 81 -22.57 -7.52 0.96
CA ARG A 81 -24.03 -7.61 0.81
C ARG A 81 -24.74 -8.49 1.84
N ARG A 82 -24.02 -9.25 2.66
CA ARG A 82 -24.63 -10.06 3.74
C ARG A 82 -25.01 -9.24 4.96
N HIS A 83 -24.48 -8.04 5.10
CA HIS A 83 -24.67 -7.21 6.28
C HIS A 83 -25.40 -5.91 5.90
N ARG A 84 -26.33 -5.46 6.75
CA ARG A 84 -27.07 -4.21 6.55
C ARG A 84 -26.18 -2.99 6.75
N ILE A 85 -25.20 -3.11 7.63
CA ILE A 85 -24.26 -2.06 7.99
C ILE A 85 -22.90 -2.44 7.43
N ALA A 86 -22.26 -1.49 6.75
CA ALA A 86 -20.94 -1.65 6.22
C ALA A 86 -20.11 -0.39 6.41
N PHE A 87 -18.81 -0.58 6.64
CA PHE A 87 -17.84 0.48 6.77
C PHE A 87 -16.52 0.07 6.13
N CYS A 88 -15.74 1.05 5.69
CA CYS A 88 -14.38 0.87 5.22
C CYS A 88 -13.45 1.95 5.79
N THR A 89 -12.17 1.63 5.79
CA THR A 89 -11.11 2.50 6.29
C THR A 89 -9.79 2.13 5.59
N ASP A 90 -8.90 3.09 5.47
CA ASP A 90 -7.57 2.94 4.90
C ASP A 90 -6.54 2.83 6.03
N VAL A 91 -5.61 1.88 5.90
CA VAL A 91 -4.40 1.87 6.73
C VAL A 91 -3.41 2.93 6.22
N LYS A 92 -3.10 3.92 7.05
CA LYS A 92 -2.18 5.01 6.68
C LYS A 92 -0.78 4.46 6.44
N MET A 93 -0.33 4.58 5.18
CA MET A 93 1.01 4.17 4.76
C MET A 93 1.32 2.71 5.12
N MET A 94 0.37 1.79 4.92
CA MET A 94 0.40 0.39 5.35
C MET A 94 1.78 -0.30 5.26
N TYR A 95 2.43 -0.28 4.10
CA TYR A 95 3.73 -0.96 3.93
C TYR A 95 4.82 -0.35 4.82
N ARG A 96 4.76 0.96 5.03
CA ARG A 96 5.73 1.68 5.85
C ARG A 96 5.55 1.43 7.36
N GLN A 97 4.53 0.69 7.77
CA GLN A 97 4.36 0.24 9.16
C GLN A 97 5.12 -1.06 9.46
N ILE A 98 5.77 -1.65 8.45
CA ILE A 98 6.42 -2.96 8.55
C ILE A 98 7.93 -2.74 8.45
N TRP A 99 8.62 -2.99 9.55
CA TRP A 99 10.08 -2.92 9.59
C TRP A 99 10.70 -4.10 8.85
N ILE A 100 11.79 -3.81 8.14
CA ILE A 100 12.60 -4.82 7.46
C ILE A 100 13.63 -5.34 8.44
N ASP A 101 13.89 -6.64 8.36
CA ASP A 101 14.90 -7.30 9.18
C ASP A 101 16.28 -6.63 8.96
N PRO A 102 17.07 -6.36 10.01
CA PRO A 102 18.40 -5.76 9.89
C PRO A 102 19.36 -6.50 8.95
N ARG A 103 19.11 -7.78 8.65
CA ARG A 103 19.88 -8.57 7.68
C ARG A 103 19.60 -8.15 6.22
N ASP A 104 18.40 -7.64 5.95
CA ASP A 104 17.90 -7.39 4.59
C ASP A 104 17.82 -5.90 4.23
N VAL A 105 17.92 -4.99 5.20
CA VAL A 105 17.86 -3.53 4.96
C VAL A 105 18.91 -3.04 3.95
N ASN A 106 20.03 -3.75 3.79
CA ASN A 106 21.07 -3.42 2.80
C ASN A 106 20.66 -3.69 1.35
N LEU A 107 19.57 -4.44 1.13
CA LEU A 107 18.99 -4.65 -0.20
C LEU A 107 18.11 -3.46 -0.66
N GLN A 108 17.84 -2.51 0.25
CA GLN A 108 16.94 -1.39 0.04
C GLN A 108 17.64 -0.04 0.25
N ARG A 109 18.85 0.10 -0.29
CA ARG A 109 19.56 1.39 -0.30
C ARG A 109 19.05 2.30 -1.42
N VAL A 110 19.20 3.60 -1.24
CA VAL A 110 18.87 4.61 -2.26
C VAL A 110 19.89 5.76 -2.22
N LEU A 111 20.06 6.43 -3.36
CA LEU A 111 20.86 7.65 -3.47
C LEU A 111 19.93 8.85 -3.55
N TRP A 112 20.06 9.82 -2.64
CA TRP A 112 19.18 10.99 -2.66
C TRP A 112 19.93 12.25 -2.23
N SER A 113 19.57 13.38 -2.85
CA SER A 113 19.98 14.72 -2.47
C SER A 113 18.76 15.64 -2.41
N PRO A 114 18.67 16.59 -1.46
CA PRO A 114 17.61 17.58 -1.43
C PRO A 114 17.73 18.63 -2.54
N SER A 115 18.91 18.78 -3.15
CA SER A 115 19.17 19.79 -4.18
C SER A 115 20.17 19.29 -5.22
N ASP A 116 19.99 19.71 -6.48
CA ASP A 116 20.94 19.45 -7.57
C ASP A 116 22.35 20.06 -7.33
N LYS A 117 22.49 20.92 -6.32
CA LYS A 117 23.77 21.55 -5.94
C LYS A 117 24.58 20.73 -4.94
N GLU A 118 23.96 19.75 -4.29
CA GLU A 118 24.60 18.91 -3.28
C GLU A 118 24.78 17.49 -3.84
N PRO A 119 25.91 16.83 -3.55
CA PRO A 119 26.12 15.46 -4.00
C PRO A 119 25.07 14.52 -3.41
N GLU A 120 24.69 13.51 -4.19
CA GLU A 120 23.82 12.44 -3.73
C GLU A 120 24.47 11.69 -2.57
N VAL A 121 23.69 11.46 -1.50
CA VAL A 121 24.15 10.70 -0.35
C VAL A 121 23.38 9.40 -0.20
N HIS A 122 24.02 8.44 0.47
CA HIS A 122 23.52 7.08 0.57
C HIS A 122 22.56 6.93 1.75
N TYR A 123 21.35 6.49 1.48
CA TYR A 123 20.35 6.17 2.48
C TYR A 123 19.99 4.69 2.47
N GLN A 124 19.46 4.24 3.59
CA GLN A 124 18.87 2.93 3.76
C GLN A 124 17.40 3.08 4.15
N LEU A 125 16.51 2.41 3.41
CA LEU A 125 15.09 2.29 3.74
C LEU A 125 14.94 1.18 4.80
N LEU A 126 14.16 1.46 5.84
CA LEU A 126 14.04 0.59 7.01
C LEU A 126 12.70 -0.14 7.08
N THR A 127 11.74 0.25 6.23
CA THR A 127 10.40 -0.33 6.18
C THR A 127 10.07 -0.83 4.78
N ALA A 128 9.10 -1.74 4.68
CA ALA A 128 8.68 -2.27 3.39
C ALA A 128 8.23 -1.13 2.47
N THR A 129 8.69 -1.16 1.22
CA THR A 129 8.45 -0.09 0.25
C THR A 129 7.60 -0.54 -0.92
N TYR A 130 6.83 0.40 -1.45
CA TYR A 130 6.02 0.16 -2.64
C TYR A 130 6.91 -0.18 -3.84
N GLY A 131 6.45 -1.10 -4.69
CA GLY A 131 7.20 -1.57 -5.86
C GLY A 131 7.90 -2.90 -5.65
N GLN A 132 8.01 -3.38 -4.41
CA GLN A 132 8.49 -4.74 -4.12
C GLN A 132 7.39 -5.76 -4.33
N SER A 133 7.73 -6.89 -4.94
CA SER A 133 6.79 -8.01 -5.19
C SER A 133 6.25 -8.59 -3.89
N CYS A 134 7.07 -8.64 -2.83
CA CYS A 134 6.70 -9.20 -1.53
C CYS A 134 5.87 -8.26 -0.64
N ALA A 135 5.82 -6.96 -0.93
CA ALA A 135 5.18 -5.97 -0.05
C ALA A 135 3.68 -6.26 0.24
N PRO A 136 2.84 -6.66 -0.74
CA PRO A 136 1.44 -7.00 -0.47
C PRO A 136 1.28 -8.21 0.45
N TYR A 137 2.09 -9.25 0.26
CA TYR A 137 2.09 -10.44 1.10
C TYR A 137 2.51 -10.09 2.53
N LEU A 138 3.64 -9.39 2.69
CA LEU A 138 4.13 -8.95 4.00
C LEU A 138 3.06 -8.15 4.73
N ALA A 139 2.39 -7.22 4.05
CA ALA A 139 1.37 -6.38 4.67
C ALA A 139 0.15 -7.15 5.17
N LEU A 140 -0.39 -8.06 4.34
CA LEU A 140 -1.54 -8.85 4.74
C LEU A 140 -1.18 -9.92 5.78
N ARG A 141 -0.01 -10.56 5.67
CA ARG A 141 0.45 -11.52 6.68
C ARG A 141 0.69 -10.86 8.02
N THR A 142 1.30 -9.67 8.07
CA THR A 142 1.53 -8.98 9.34
C THR A 142 0.21 -8.66 10.03
N LEU A 143 -0.81 -8.20 9.29
CA LEU A 143 -2.14 -7.97 9.87
C LEU A 143 -2.81 -9.27 10.35
N GLN A 144 -2.74 -10.34 9.56
CA GLN A 144 -3.27 -11.65 9.97
C GLN A 144 -2.56 -12.20 11.20
N GLN A 145 -1.24 -12.03 11.28
CA GLN A 145 -0.42 -12.46 12.41
C GLN A 145 -0.77 -11.65 13.66
N LEU A 146 -0.91 -10.33 13.54
CA LEU A 146 -1.39 -9.47 14.62
C LEU A 146 -2.76 -9.92 15.14
N CYS A 147 -3.70 -10.27 14.27
CA CYS A 147 -5.00 -10.83 14.67
C CYS A 147 -4.86 -12.19 15.37
N SER A 148 -3.96 -13.06 14.91
CA SER A 148 -3.71 -14.37 15.53
C SER A 148 -3.11 -14.23 16.92
N ASP A 149 -2.13 -13.32 17.07
CA ASP A 149 -1.35 -13.18 18.30
C ASP A 149 -2.15 -12.44 19.37
N GLU A 150 -2.85 -11.37 19.01
CA GLU A 150 -3.45 -10.43 19.97
C GLU A 150 -4.99 -10.40 19.90
N GLY A 151 -5.61 -11.00 18.88
CA GLY A 151 -7.06 -10.94 18.67
C GLY A 151 -7.88 -11.62 19.76
N HIS A 152 -7.30 -12.60 20.45
CA HIS A 152 -7.98 -13.30 21.56
C HIS A 152 -8.24 -12.40 22.77
N HIS A 153 -7.50 -11.30 22.92
CA HIS A 153 -7.77 -10.25 23.92
C HIS A 153 -8.94 -9.34 23.54
N HIS A 154 -9.48 -9.48 22.32
CA HIS A 154 -10.58 -8.68 21.79
C HIS A 154 -11.67 -9.60 21.21
N PRO A 155 -12.38 -10.39 22.06
CA PRO A 155 -13.34 -11.40 21.59
C PRO A 155 -14.54 -10.80 20.85
N GLU A 156 -14.90 -9.54 21.15
CA GLU A 156 -15.92 -8.78 20.41
C GLU A 156 -15.49 -8.47 18.96
N ALA A 157 -14.21 -8.66 18.66
CA ALA A 157 -13.57 -8.50 17.35
C ALA A 157 -13.19 -9.83 16.68
N ALA A 158 -13.56 -10.99 17.24
CA ALA A 158 -13.16 -12.32 16.78
C ALA A 158 -13.83 -12.79 15.46
N THR A 159 -14.33 -11.88 14.64
CA THR A 159 -14.92 -12.18 13.32
C THR A 159 -14.04 -11.63 12.22
N ASP A 160 -13.03 -12.39 11.77
CA ASP A 160 -12.27 -12.24 10.51
C ASP A 160 -11.72 -10.84 10.14
N LEU A 161 -11.90 -9.82 10.98
CA LEU A 161 -11.70 -8.40 10.68
C LEU A 161 -10.78 -7.80 11.73
N LEU A 162 -9.73 -7.13 11.26
CA LEU A 162 -8.88 -6.30 12.09
C LEU A 162 -9.73 -5.18 12.70
N ASN A 163 -9.92 -5.19 14.02
CA ASN A 163 -10.62 -4.08 14.69
C ASN A 163 -9.71 -2.85 14.77
N GLU A 164 -10.33 -1.70 15.03
CA GLU A 164 -9.61 -0.44 15.14
C GLU A 164 -8.57 -0.44 16.28
N SER A 165 -8.96 -0.91 17.46
CA SER A 165 -8.10 -0.91 18.65
C SER A 165 -6.82 -1.71 18.41
N LEU A 166 -6.95 -2.88 17.81
CA LEU A 166 -5.89 -3.81 17.48
C LEU A 166 -5.02 -3.26 16.35
N ALA A 167 -5.62 -2.72 15.29
CA ALA A 167 -4.88 -2.06 14.22
C ALA A 167 -3.99 -0.95 14.77
N ASN A 168 -4.56 -0.05 15.57
CA ASN A 168 -3.84 1.08 16.15
C ASN A 168 -2.75 0.61 17.12
N ARG A 169 -3.04 -0.36 18.01
CA ARG A 169 -2.05 -0.94 18.92
C ARG A 169 -0.91 -1.65 18.19
N GLY A 170 -1.20 -2.28 17.05
CA GLY A 170 -0.22 -2.92 16.18
C GLY A 170 0.56 -1.97 15.27
N GLY A 171 0.38 -0.64 15.41
CA GLY A 171 1.09 0.34 14.58
C GLY A 171 0.51 0.51 13.18
N PHE A 172 -0.74 0.11 12.95
CA PHE A 172 -1.47 0.28 11.68
C PHE A 172 -2.56 1.34 11.83
N PRO A 173 -2.20 2.64 11.87
CA PRO A 173 -3.16 3.71 12.06
C PRO A 173 -4.21 3.73 10.94
N LEU A 174 -5.47 3.68 11.35
CA LEU A 174 -6.63 3.72 10.46
C LEU A 174 -7.02 5.17 10.16
N ARG A 175 -7.51 5.43 8.96
CA ARG A 175 -7.94 6.75 8.50
C ARG A 175 -8.94 6.61 7.36
N LYS A 176 -9.52 7.72 6.95
CA LYS A 176 -10.49 7.76 5.84
C LYS A 176 -11.69 6.84 6.10
N TRP A 177 -12.20 6.86 7.33
CA TRP A 177 -13.38 6.11 7.70
C TRP A 177 -14.60 6.54 6.89
N VAL A 178 -15.38 5.56 6.45
CA VAL A 178 -16.64 5.73 5.70
C VAL A 178 -17.60 4.62 6.12
N ALA A 179 -18.89 4.95 6.28
CA ALA A 179 -19.94 3.99 6.62
C ALA A 179 -21.26 4.34 5.92
N ASN A 180 -22.13 3.34 5.70
CA ASN A 180 -23.50 3.58 5.23
C ASN A 180 -24.47 4.00 6.35
N SER A 181 -24.03 3.92 7.61
CA SER A 181 -24.73 4.48 8.78
C SER A 181 -23.85 5.61 9.33
N PRO A 182 -24.18 6.89 9.08
CA PRO A 182 -23.36 8.02 9.49
C PRO A 182 -23.10 8.07 11.00
N GLU A 183 -24.02 7.56 11.81
CA GLU A 183 -23.96 7.55 13.27
C GLU A 183 -22.74 6.78 13.79
N LEU A 184 -22.21 5.83 13.00
CA LEU A 184 -20.98 5.09 13.34
C LEU A 184 -19.72 5.94 13.25
N LEU A 185 -19.80 7.12 12.64
CA LEU A 185 -18.69 8.04 12.46
C LEU A 185 -18.71 9.18 13.49
N ASP A 186 -19.77 9.30 14.30
CA ASP A 186 -19.96 10.43 15.22
C ASP A 186 -18.90 10.48 16.33
N ASP A 187 -18.42 9.32 16.78
CA ASP A 187 -17.39 9.21 17.81
C ASP A 187 -15.95 9.34 17.26
N LEU A 188 -15.79 9.41 15.94
CA LEU A 188 -14.48 9.48 15.28
C LEU A 188 -14.05 10.94 15.05
N PRO A 189 -12.76 11.26 15.25
CA PRO A 189 -12.23 12.56 14.88
C PRO A 189 -12.48 12.89 13.39
N SER A 190 -12.96 14.10 13.12
CA SER A 190 -13.32 14.51 11.76
C SER A 190 -12.16 14.48 10.74
N ASP A 191 -10.90 14.50 11.20
CA ASP A 191 -9.69 14.40 10.37
C ASP A 191 -9.34 12.96 9.96
N VAL A 192 -9.88 11.96 10.67
CA VAL A 192 -9.75 10.54 10.30
C VAL A 192 -10.96 10.03 9.52
N CYS A 193 -12.06 10.77 9.47
CA CYS A 193 -13.20 10.48 8.61
C CYS A 193 -12.97 11.01 7.19
N LEU A 194 -13.39 10.26 6.18
CA LEU A 194 -13.38 10.74 4.80
C LEU A 194 -14.69 11.49 4.51
N ARG A 195 -14.62 12.62 3.79
CA ARG A 195 -15.83 13.34 3.36
C ARG A 195 -16.61 12.53 2.29
N PRO A 196 -17.94 12.70 2.17
CA PRO A 196 -18.84 11.76 1.48
C PRO A 196 -18.70 11.62 -0.05
N THR A 197 -17.81 12.36 -0.70
CA THR A 197 -17.80 12.48 -2.16
C THR A 197 -16.95 11.42 -2.89
N TRP A 198 -16.68 10.24 -2.30
CA TRP A 198 -15.84 9.25 -2.97
C TRP A 198 -16.59 8.06 -3.58
N ILE A 199 -16.47 8.02 -4.91
CA ILE A 199 -16.65 6.94 -5.87
C ILE A 199 -15.22 6.49 -6.20
N HIS A 200 -14.65 5.47 -5.54
CA HIS A 200 -13.56 4.62 -6.07
C HIS A 200 -13.02 3.61 -5.02
N LEU A 201 -13.07 2.32 -5.35
CA LEU A 201 -12.09 1.35 -4.87
C LEU A 201 -10.85 1.51 -5.77
N SER A 202 -9.85 2.25 -5.25
CA SER A 202 -8.48 2.46 -5.75
C SER A 202 -8.23 2.46 -7.27
N THR A 203 -8.02 3.66 -7.83
CA THR A 203 -7.31 3.90 -9.11
C THR A 203 -5.87 4.34 -8.81
N GLY A 204 -4.90 3.51 -9.18
CA GLY A 204 -3.47 3.78 -8.97
C GLY A 204 -2.59 3.34 -10.14
N GLY A 205 -2.53 4.14 -11.20
CA GLY A 205 -1.57 3.96 -12.31
C GLY A 205 -2.07 3.04 -13.44
N PRO A 206 -1.31 2.92 -14.54
CA PRO A 206 -1.79 2.40 -15.82
C PRO A 206 -1.82 0.87 -15.82
N VAL A 207 -2.60 0.28 -14.94
CA VAL A 207 -3.22 -1.04 -15.07
C VAL A 207 -4.57 -0.92 -14.36
N THR A 208 -5.64 -1.15 -15.12
CA THR A 208 -7.01 -1.22 -14.64
C THR A 208 -7.13 -2.35 -13.62
N GLU A 209 -7.13 -2.02 -12.34
CA GLU A 209 -7.53 -2.98 -11.31
C GLU A 209 -8.91 -2.60 -10.76
N LEU A 210 -9.90 -3.14 -11.49
CA LEU A 210 -11.25 -3.53 -11.07
C LEU A 210 -12.41 -2.52 -11.10
N GLY A 211 -12.21 -1.21 -11.26
CA GLY A 211 -13.27 -0.28 -11.72
C GLY A 211 -14.57 -0.24 -10.89
N VAL A 212 -14.53 -0.56 -9.59
CA VAL A 212 -15.71 -0.61 -8.71
C VAL A 212 -15.70 0.57 -7.74
N CYS A 213 -16.86 1.14 -7.46
CA CYS A 213 -17.05 2.25 -6.52
C CYS A 213 -18.23 1.94 -5.61
N TRP A 214 -18.21 2.40 -4.36
CA TRP A 214 -19.32 2.22 -3.41
C TRP A 214 -19.86 3.59 -3.01
N ASP A 215 -21.18 3.77 -3.11
CA ASP A 215 -21.90 4.90 -2.54
C ASP A 215 -22.49 4.48 -1.19
N PRO A 216 -21.98 5.01 -0.06
CA PRO A 216 -22.46 4.66 1.27
C PRO A 216 -23.90 5.11 1.52
N THR A 217 -24.34 6.21 0.90
CA THR A 217 -25.68 6.79 1.16
C THR A 217 -26.78 5.89 0.60
N SER A 218 -26.56 5.35 -0.60
CA SER A 218 -27.50 4.45 -1.27
C SER A 218 -27.17 2.96 -1.09
N ASP A 219 -26.07 2.65 -0.38
CA ASP A 219 -25.45 1.32 -0.29
C ASP A 219 -25.39 0.60 -1.66
N SER A 220 -24.92 1.31 -2.68
CA SER A 220 -24.86 0.82 -4.06
C SER A 220 -23.43 0.73 -4.57
N PHE A 221 -23.16 -0.26 -5.42
CA PHE A 221 -21.87 -0.37 -6.11
C PHE A 221 -22.03 0.13 -7.55
N GLN A 222 -21.11 0.97 -8.00
CA GLN A 222 -20.99 1.40 -9.39
C GLN A 222 -19.80 0.72 -10.04
N LEU A 223 -19.97 0.26 -11.28
CA LEU A 223 -18.92 -0.36 -12.08
C LEU A 223 -18.65 0.54 -13.28
N THR A 224 -17.39 0.94 -13.47
CA THR A 224 -16.95 1.64 -14.67
C THR A 224 -16.40 0.60 -15.64
N PRO A 225 -17.13 0.22 -16.70
CA PRO A 225 -16.61 -0.69 -17.70
C PRO A 225 -15.43 -0.05 -18.45
N PRO A 226 -14.47 -0.84 -18.97
CA PRO A 226 -13.42 -0.33 -19.84
C PRO A 226 -14.03 0.39 -21.05
N SER A 227 -13.39 1.48 -21.49
CA SER A 227 -13.80 2.20 -22.70
C SER A 227 -13.66 1.27 -23.91
N VAL A 228 -14.78 0.93 -24.56
CA VAL A 228 -14.75 0.18 -25.82
C VAL A 228 -14.47 1.16 -26.95
N ASN A 229 -13.24 1.20 -27.45
CA ASN A 229 -12.93 1.92 -28.67
C ASN A 229 -13.57 1.17 -29.85
N GLY A 230 -14.41 1.86 -30.62
CA GLY A 230 -15.40 1.27 -31.54
C GLY A 230 -14.83 0.56 -32.78
N MET A 231 -14.12 -0.54 -32.60
CA MET A 231 -13.86 -1.51 -33.66
C MET A 231 -14.08 -2.91 -33.10
N GLN A 232 -14.69 -3.78 -33.90
CA GLN A 232 -15.19 -5.10 -33.50
C GLN A 232 -14.11 -5.93 -32.78
N GLU A 233 -14.14 -5.94 -31.45
CA GLU A 233 -13.31 -6.83 -30.65
C GLU A 233 -14.20 -7.88 -29.99
N THR A 234 -13.91 -9.15 -30.29
CA THR A 234 -14.58 -10.28 -29.67
C THR A 234 -14.19 -10.38 -28.20
N LYS A 235 -15.04 -11.02 -27.37
CA LYS A 235 -14.78 -11.26 -25.93
C LYS A 235 -13.39 -11.87 -25.66
N ARG A 236 -12.82 -12.56 -26.65
CA ARG A 236 -11.50 -13.22 -26.59
C ARG A 236 -10.33 -12.23 -26.73
N GLU A 237 -10.49 -11.15 -27.48
CA GLU A 237 -9.46 -10.12 -27.67
C GLU A 237 -9.36 -9.20 -26.46
N ILE A 238 -10.51 -8.75 -25.93
CA ILE A 238 -10.60 -7.88 -24.75
C ILE A 238 -9.94 -8.51 -23.50
N LEU A 239 -10.03 -9.83 -23.35
CA LEU A 239 -9.47 -10.55 -22.20
C LEU A 239 -7.98 -10.91 -22.37
N SER A 240 -7.40 -10.71 -23.55
CA SER A 240 -6.01 -11.08 -23.88
C SER A 240 -5.00 -9.96 -23.64
N GLN A 241 -5.46 -8.71 -23.49
CA GLN A 241 -4.62 -7.55 -23.17
C GLN A 241 -4.52 -7.34 -21.65
N LYS A 242 -3.75 -8.21 -20.97
CA LYS A 242 -3.28 -7.99 -19.60
C LYS A 242 -1.78 -7.79 -19.56
#